data_AF-A0A0F8YEU8-F1
#
_entry.id   AF-A0A0F8YEU8-F1
#
_cell.length_a   1.000
_cell.length_b   1.000
_cell.length_c   1.000
_cell.angle_alpha   90.00
_cell.angle_beta   90.00
_cell.angle_gamma   90.00
#
_symmetry.space_group_name_H-M   'P 1'
#
loop_
_entity.id
_entity.type
_entity.pdbx_description
1 polymer ?
#
loop_
_entity_poly.entity_id
_entity_poly.type
_entity_poly.pdbx_seq_one_letter_code
_entity_poly.pdbx_strand_id
1 'polypeptide(L)'
;MEYLEHEKLQKVKDKSQVIGEFLDWLTDEKAITFCKWQEDEEEIAEGTGYYPIYTDTNKLLAEFFEIDLDKLEKEKVDMLETFRRQNK
;
A
#
# COMPACT_ATOMS: atom_id res chain seq x y z
N MET A 1 20.43 -15.17 -4.85
CA MET A 1 19.21 -14.84 -4.10
C MET A 1 18.22 -14.34 -5.12
N GLU A 2 16.99 -14.83 -5.07
CA GLU A 2 15.89 -14.38 -5.93
C GLU A 2 15.05 -13.43 -5.08
N TYR A 3 14.98 -12.15 -5.46
CA TYR A 3 14.27 -11.09 -4.73
C TYR A 3 12.91 -10.86 -5.39
N LEU A 4 11.98 -11.78 -5.14
CA LEU A 4 10.72 -11.87 -5.86
C LEU A 4 9.81 -10.66 -5.63
N GLU A 5 9.73 -10.15 -4.40
CA GLU A 5 8.90 -8.98 -4.10
C GLU A 5 9.51 -7.69 -4.68
N HIS A 6 10.83 -7.56 -4.68
CA HIS A 6 11.50 -6.46 -5.39
C HIS A 6 11.28 -6.51 -6.90
N GLU A 7 11.28 -7.70 -7.51
CA GLU A 7 10.96 -7.84 -8.93
C GLU A 7 9.51 -7.43 -9.24
N LYS A 8 8.55 -7.84 -8.40
CA LYS A 8 7.15 -7.39 -8.51
C LYS A 8 7.06 -5.88 -8.39
N LEU A 9 7.71 -5.30 -7.38
CA LEU A 9 7.75 -3.85 -7.16
C LEU A 9 8.31 -3.10 -8.37
N GLN A 10 9.40 -3.60 -8.97
CA GLN A 10 9.95 -3.00 -10.19
C GLN A 10 9.00 -3.08 -11.38
N LYS A 11 8.30 -4.21 -11.57
CA LYS A 11 7.34 -4.40 -12.67
C LYS A 11 6.14 -3.46 -12.57
N VAL A 12 5.71 -3.10 -11.37
CA VAL A 12 4.54 -2.25 -11.16
C VAL A 12 4.89 -0.80 -10.89
N LYS A 13 6.17 -0.44 -10.73
CA LYS A 13 6.66 0.88 -10.32
C LYS A 13 5.94 2.04 -11.00
N ASP A 14 5.95 2.06 -12.33
CA ASP A 14 5.35 3.17 -13.11
C ASP A 14 3.84 3.27 -12.87
N LYS A 15 3.15 2.13 -12.77
CA LYS A 15 1.71 2.08 -12.49
C LYS A 15 1.41 2.51 -11.05
N SER A 16 2.18 2.03 -10.07
CA SER A 16 2.02 2.41 -8.66
C SER A 16 2.26 3.90 -8.46
N GLN A 17 3.22 4.49 -9.18
CA GLN A 17 3.48 5.92 -9.12
C GLN A 17 2.29 6.73 -9.65
N VAL A 18 1.80 6.40 -10.86
CA VAL A 18 0.65 7.12 -11.45
C VAL A 18 -0.61 7.01 -10.59
N ILE A 19 -0.87 5.83 -10.01
CA ILE A 19 -2.02 5.64 -9.11
C ILE A 19 -1.82 6.42 -7.81
N GLY A 20 -0.63 6.38 -7.21
CA GLY A 20 -0.31 7.15 -6.01
C GLY A 20 -0.51 8.65 -6.21
N GLU A 21 0.07 9.21 -7.27
CA GLU A 21 -0.09 10.62 -7.65
C GLU A 21 -1.57 10.99 -7.88
N PHE A 22 -2.36 10.08 -8.46
CA PHE A 22 -3.79 10.30 -8.63
C PHE A 22 -4.56 10.30 -7.29
N LEU A 23 -4.21 9.43 -6.35
CA LEU A 23 -4.83 9.37 -5.02
C LEU A 23 -4.48 10.58 -4.16
N ASP A 24 -3.23 11.04 -4.25
CA ASP A 24 -2.77 12.26 -3.60
C ASP A 24 -3.52 13.46 -4.18
N TRP A 25 -3.60 13.58 -5.51
CA TRP A 25 -4.38 14.60 -6.20
C TRP A 25 -5.86 14.60 -5.78
N LEU A 26 -6.47 13.42 -5.66
CA LEU A 26 -7.87 13.27 -5.27
C LEU A 26 -8.13 13.81 -3.86
N THR A 27 -7.21 13.53 -2.93
CA THR A 27 -7.33 13.95 -1.53
C THR A 27 -6.96 15.43 -1.36
N ASP A 28 -5.82 15.84 -1.89
CA ASP A 28 -5.22 17.16 -1.65
C ASP A 28 -5.87 18.27 -2.48
N GLU A 29 -6.20 18.00 -3.74
CA GLU A 29 -6.77 19.02 -4.63
C GLU A 29 -8.29 18.99 -4.70
N LYS A 30 -8.92 17.82 -4.51
CA LYS A 30 -10.38 17.67 -4.64
C LYS A 30 -11.10 17.47 -3.32
N ALA A 31 -10.37 17.29 -2.21
CA ALA A 31 -10.95 16.98 -0.90
C ALA A 31 -11.90 15.77 -0.96
N ILE A 32 -11.61 14.81 -1.84
CA ILE A 32 -12.36 13.57 -1.97
C ILE A 32 -11.59 12.49 -1.20
N THR A 33 -12.27 11.76 -0.33
CA THR A 33 -11.68 10.66 0.44
C THR A 33 -12.45 9.36 0.23
N PHE A 34 -11.77 8.23 0.38
CA PHE A 34 -12.43 6.93 0.31
C PHE A 34 -13.25 6.66 1.56
N CYS A 35 -14.42 6.07 1.37
CA CYS A 35 -15.27 5.62 2.45
C CYS A 35 -15.62 4.15 2.27
N LYS A 36 -15.72 3.42 3.37
CA LYS A 36 -16.36 2.10 3.40
C LYS A 36 -17.81 2.27 3.85
N TRP A 37 -18.68 1.46 3.28
CA TRP A 37 -20.00 1.26 3.86
C TRP A 37 -19.85 0.37 5.09
N GLN A 38 -20.42 0.78 6.21
CA GLN A 38 -20.49 -0.04 7.42
C GLN A 38 -21.96 -0.30 7.73
N GLU A 39 -22.31 -1.59 7.79
CA GLU A 39 -23.59 -2.04 8.31
C GLU A 39 -23.41 -2.32 9.80
N ASP A 40 -24.30 -1.78 10.62
CA ASP A 40 -24.38 -2.17 12.03
C ASP A 40 -24.94 -3.59 12.10
N GLU A 41 -24.17 -4.51 12.68
CA GLU A 41 -24.62 -5.87 12.97
C GLU A 41 -25.57 -5.91 14.19
N GLU A 42 -25.58 -4.86 15.02
CA GLU A 42 -26.48 -4.71 16.17
C GLU A 42 -27.51 -3.60 15.91
N GLU A 43 -28.78 -3.91 16.19
CA GLU A 43 -29.99 -3.10 15.94
C GLU A 43 -30.08 -1.83 16.84
N ILE A 44 -28.97 -1.11 17.03
CA ILE A 44 -28.92 0.17 17.72
C ILE A 44 -28.97 1.25 16.64
N ALA A 45 -30.01 2.08 16.68
CA ALA A 45 -30.52 2.89 15.58
C ALA A 45 -29.62 4.07 15.09
N GLU A 46 -28.30 4.02 15.27
CA GLU A 46 -27.39 5.10 14.89
C GLU A 46 -26.06 4.59 14.32
N GLY A 47 -26.03 4.11 13.07
CA GLY A 47 -24.72 3.84 12.47
C GLY A 47 -24.60 3.18 11.10
N THR A 48 -25.65 3.09 10.28
CA THR A 48 -25.46 2.66 8.88
C THR A 48 -25.06 3.84 8.01
N GLY A 49 -23.92 3.73 7.32
CA GLY A 49 -23.44 4.82 6.48
C GLY A 49 -22.03 4.65 5.95
N TYR A 50 -21.57 5.70 5.25
CA TYR A 50 -20.21 5.80 4.75
C TYR A 50 -19.27 6.36 5.82
N TYR A 51 -18.21 5.62 6.12
CA TYR A 51 -17.17 6.02 7.05
C TYR A 51 -15.83 6.17 6.31
N PRO A 52 -15.09 7.26 6.53
CA PRO A 52 -13.81 7.49 5.87
C PRO A 52 -12.81 6.40 6.21
N ILE A 53 -12.01 6.02 5.21
CA ILE A 53 -10.92 5.07 5.32
C ILE A 53 -9.62 5.89 5.41
N TYR A 54 -8.88 5.72 6.50
CA TYR A 54 -7.57 6.36 6.71
C TYR A 54 -6.41 5.40 6.40
N THR A 55 -6.63 4.41 5.53
CA THR A 55 -5.60 3.46 5.12
C THR A 55 -4.54 4.17 4.28
N ASP A 56 -3.28 3.94 4.65
CA ASP A 56 -2.12 4.47 3.94
C ASP A 56 -2.11 4.06 2.45
N THR A 57 -1.82 5.01 1.56
CA THR A 57 -1.77 4.79 0.11
C THR A 57 -0.83 3.65 -0.27
N ASN A 58 0.34 3.50 0.37
CA ASN A 58 1.26 2.41 0.04
C ASN A 58 0.70 1.05 0.44
N LYS A 59 -0.10 0.96 1.52
CA LYS A 59 -0.78 -0.28 1.89
C LYS A 59 -1.83 -0.67 0.86
N LEU A 60 -2.63 0.30 0.40
CA LEU A 60 -3.62 0.06 -0.66
C LEU A 60 -2.95 -0.37 -1.97
N LEU A 61 -1.85 0.28 -2.36
CA LEU A 61 -1.09 -0.08 -3.55
C LEU A 61 -0.44 -1.45 -3.43
N ALA A 62 0.14 -1.78 -2.27
CA ALA A 62 0.74 -3.09 -2.03
C ALA A 62 -0.29 -4.22 -2.09
N GLU A 63 -1.46 -4.02 -1.48
CA GLU A 63 -2.57 -4.97 -1.58
C GLU A 63 -3.06 -5.12 -3.02
N PHE A 64 -3.26 -4.01 -3.74
CA PHE A 64 -3.70 -4.01 -5.13
C PHE A 64 -2.73 -4.71 -6.09
N PHE A 65 -1.43 -4.56 -5.87
CA PHE A 65 -0.38 -5.20 -6.68
C PHE A 65 0.11 -6.54 -6.14
N GLU A 66 -0.52 -7.07 -5.09
CA GLU A 66 -0.16 -8.34 -4.44
C GLU A 66 1.32 -8.40 -4.02
N ILE A 67 1.81 -7.28 -3.46
CA ILE A 67 3.15 -7.12 -2.90
C ILE A 67 3.11 -7.37 -1.41
N ASP A 68 3.91 -8.32 -0.95
CA ASP A 68 4.08 -8.62 0.47
C ASP A 68 5.14 -7.69 1.07
N LEU A 69 4.69 -6.65 1.80
CA LEU A 69 5.56 -5.65 2.40
C LEU A 69 6.55 -6.23 3.43
N ASP A 70 6.17 -7.29 4.14
CA ASP A 70 7.04 -7.93 5.14
C ASP A 70 8.16 -8.72 4.46
N LYS A 71 7.84 -9.42 3.36
CA LYS A 71 8.86 -10.08 2.54
C LYS A 71 9.75 -9.07 1.82
N LEU A 72 9.18 -7.98 1.30
CA LEU A 72 9.93 -6.91 0.66
C LEU A 72 10.99 -6.32 1.61
N GLU A 73 10.63 -6.04 2.87
CA GLU A 73 11.62 -5.51 3.83
C GLU A 73 12.70 -6.55 4.17
N LYS A 74 12.35 -7.83 4.29
CA LYS A 74 13.34 -8.91 4.48
C LYS A 74 14.34 -9.00 3.32
N GLU A 75 13.84 -9.00 2.09
CA GLU A 75 14.68 -9.01 0.89
C GLU A 75 15.63 -7.81 0.87
N LYS A 76 15.15 -6.62 1.26
CA LYS A 76 15.96 -5.40 1.33
C LYS A 76 17.06 -5.51 2.38
N VAL A 77 16.78 -6.08 3.55
CA VAL A 77 17.78 -6.36 4.59
C VAL A 77 18.84 -7.33 4.06
N ASP A 78 18.43 -8.40 3.39
CA ASP A 78 19.35 -9.39 2.80
C ASP A 78 20.26 -8.77 1.72
N MET A 79 19.72 -7.88 0.87
CA MET A 79 20.50 -7.11 -0.11
C MET A 79 21.55 -6.24 0.58
N LEU A 80 21.17 -5.53 1.64
CA LEU A 80 22.09 -4.67 2.41
C LEU A 80 23.19 -5.47 3.11
N GLU A 81 22.86 -6.62 3.70
CA GLU A 81 23.86 -7.51 4.28
C GLU A 81 24.85 -8.03 3.25
N THR A 82 24.37 -8.43 2.08
CA THR A 82 25.21 -8.90 0.98
C THR A 82 26.19 -7.80 0.55
N PHE A 83 25.70 -6.58 0.37
CA PHE A 83 26.52 -5.43 0.01
C PHE A 83 27.57 -5.09 1.08
N ARG A 84 27.21 -5.18 2.36
CA ARG A 84 28.16 -4.95 3.47
C ARG A 84 29.25 -6.02 3.54
N ARG A 85 28.94 -7.28 3.23
CA ARG A 85 29.92 -8.37 3.16
C ARG A 85 30.87 -8.23 1.98
N GLN A 86 30.43 -7.64 0.87
CA GLN A 86 31.25 -7.41 -0.32
C GLN A 86 32.19 -6.20 -0.21
N ASN A 87 31.84 -5.21 0.61
CA ASN A 87 32.65 -4.01 0.83
C ASN A 87 33.58 -4.11 2.06
N LYS A 88 33.84 -5.33 2.52
CA LYS A 88 34.69 -5.63 3.67
C LYS A 88 35.86 -6.50 3.22
#